data_AF-A0A914RJZ1-F1
#
_entry.id   AF-A0A914RJZ1-F1
#
_cell.length_a   1.000
_cell.length_b   1.000
_cell.length_c   1.000
_cell.angle_alpha   90.00
_cell.angle_beta   90.00
_cell.angle_gamma   90.00
#
_symmetry.space_group_name_H-M   'P 1'
#
loop_
_entity.id
_entity.type
_entity.pdbx_description
1 polymer ?
#
loop_
_entity_poly.entity_id
_entity_poly.type
_entity_poly.pdbx_seq_one_letter_code
_entity_poly.pdbx_strand_id
1 'polypeptide(L)'
;MDAFTKHRLKDPDNSRGAVEEMSCCCTLLQEVHSIVEDLSVRLGNLGDRWLHASASKPKYFEFTPIELHAITERMKLAEPTANGDVHADMANYVEFLHRVHNIKVRGMRGYVGTSNIVWNSLPFSLQLCKNLLALWVCDFDVRMISGLHTIRKTCRRLVVHYSMMKISL
;
A
#
# COMPACT_ATOMS: atom_id res chain seq x y z
N MET A 1 60.82 5.26 -13.92
CA MET A 1 60.90 3.82 -13.68
C MET A 1 59.87 3.41 -12.63
N ASP A 2 58.60 3.16 -12.89
CA ASP A 2 57.66 3.39 -14.00
C ASP A 2 56.25 3.09 -13.46
N ALA A 3 55.26 3.57 -14.21
CA ALA A 3 53.82 3.44 -14.06
C ALA A 3 53.30 2.05 -13.64
N PHE A 4 52.12 2.01 -13.00
CA PHE A 4 50.92 1.50 -13.68
C PHE A 4 49.65 1.70 -12.83
N THR A 5 48.83 2.62 -13.31
CA THR A 5 47.40 2.76 -13.05
C THR A 5 46.69 1.42 -13.21
N LYS A 6 45.94 0.95 -12.20
CA LYS A 6 44.91 -0.07 -12.39
C LYS A 6 43.54 0.58 -12.25
N HIS A 7 43.05 1.04 -13.40
CA HIS A 7 41.65 1.31 -13.67
C HIS A 7 40.82 0.09 -13.19
N ARG A 8 39.94 0.32 -12.22
CA ARG A 8 38.90 -0.63 -11.86
C ARG A 8 37.88 -0.62 -13.02
N LEU A 9 37.96 -1.65 -13.87
CA LEU A 9 36.97 -1.91 -14.90
C LEU A 9 35.59 -2.01 -14.22
N LYS A 10 34.67 -1.20 -14.73
CA LYS A 10 33.27 -1.16 -14.32
C LYS A 10 32.59 -2.36 -15.00
N ASP A 11 32.10 -3.31 -14.22
CA ASP A 11 31.34 -4.46 -14.73
C ASP A 11 30.14 -3.96 -15.57
N PRO A 12 30.01 -4.36 -16.84
CA PRO A 12 28.95 -3.87 -17.74
C PRO A 12 27.55 -4.48 -17.48
N ASP A 13 27.44 -5.44 -16.55
CA ASP A 13 26.18 -6.15 -16.26
C ASP A 13 25.30 -5.43 -15.21
N ASN A 14 25.87 -4.48 -14.46
CA ASN A 14 25.12 -3.67 -13.48
C ASN A 14 24.19 -2.64 -14.15
N SER A 15 24.38 -2.39 -15.46
CA SER A 15 23.56 -1.47 -16.24
C SER A 15 22.18 -2.05 -16.54
N ARG A 16 22.07 -3.36 -16.84
CA ARG A 16 20.79 -3.99 -17.16
C ARG A 16 19.88 -4.09 -15.95
N GLY A 17 20.43 -4.48 -14.80
CA GLY A 17 19.70 -4.50 -13.53
C GLY A 17 19.20 -3.11 -13.13
N ALA A 18 20.03 -2.07 -13.26
CA ALA A 18 19.61 -0.70 -12.97
C ALA A 18 18.53 -0.18 -13.95
N VAL A 19 18.58 -0.56 -15.22
CA VAL A 19 17.59 -0.16 -16.24
C VAL A 19 16.27 -0.91 -16.05
N GLU A 20 16.31 -2.19 -15.66
CA GLU A 20 15.11 -2.96 -15.28
C GLU A 20 14.52 -2.48 -13.95
N GLU A 21 15.34 -2.17 -12.93
CA GLU A 21 14.87 -1.58 -11.68
C GLU A 21 14.25 -0.20 -11.91
N MET A 22 14.87 0.66 -12.73
CA MET A 22 14.32 1.98 -13.06
C MET A 22 13.03 1.86 -13.88
N SER A 23 12.97 0.94 -14.85
CA SER A 23 11.76 0.66 -15.63
C SER A 23 10.64 0.13 -14.75
N CYS A 24 10.94 -0.80 -13.83
CA CYS A 24 10.00 -1.36 -12.87
C CYS A 24 9.48 -0.28 -11.91
N CYS A 25 10.36 0.60 -11.42
CA CYS A 25 10.00 1.75 -10.60
C CYS A 25 9.05 2.71 -11.34
N CYS A 26 9.31 3.01 -12.62
CA CYS A 26 8.43 3.87 -13.42
C CYS A 26 7.04 3.24 -13.63
N THR A 27 6.96 1.94 -13.94
CA THR A 27 5.67 1.23 -14.05
C THR A 27 4.93 1.17 -12.73
N LEU A 28 5.63 0.91 -11.61
CA LEU A 28 5.02 0.87 -10.29
C LEU A 28 4.45 2.23 -9.88
N LEU A 29 5.14 3.33 -10.22
CA LEU A 29 4.71 4.68 -9.88
C LEU A 29 3.46 5.09 -10.68
N GLN A 30 3.37 4.71 -11.96
CA GLN A 30 2.19 4.94 -12.79
C GLN A 30 0.99 4.08 -12.32
N GLU A 31 1.23 2.81 -11.99
CA GLU A 31 0.18 1.92 -11.47
C GLU A 31 -0.33 2.38 -10.09
N VAL A 32 0.58 2.79 -9.19
CA VAL A 32 0.24 3.35 -7.89
C VAL A 32 -0.66 4.58 -8.04
N HIS A 33 -0.35 5.50 -8.96
CA HIS A 33 -1.16 6.68 -9.22
C HIS A 33 -2.59 6.32 -9.69
N SER A 34 -2.72 5.43 -10.68
CA SER A 34 -4.04 4.99 -11.14
C SER A 34 -4.86 4.35 -10.01
N ILE A 35 -4.22 3.54 -9.14
CA ILE A 35 -4.89 2.89 -8.03
C ILE A 35 -5.39 3.90 -6.99
N VAL A 36 -4.57 4.91 -6.63
CA VAL A 36 -5.04 5.94 -5.66
C VAL A 36 -6.10 6.87 -6.23
N GLU A 37 -6.08 7.15 -7.53
CA GLU A 37 -7.14 7.92 -8.21
C GLU A 37 -8.47 7.17 -8.18
N ASP A 38 -8.49 5.89 -8.60
CA ASP A 38 -9.68 5.04 -8.53
C ASP A 38 -10.20 4.92 -7.10
N LEU A 39 -9.28 4.81 -6.14
CA LEU A 39 -9.61 4.72 -4.73
C LEU A 39 -10.21 6.02 -4.18
N SER A 40 -9.64 7.17 -4.55
CA SER A 40 -10.18 8.49 -4.21
C SER A 40 -11.63 8.60 -4.66
N VAL A 41 -11.90 8.33 -5.94
CA VAL A 41 -13.24 8.43 -6.53
C VAL A 41 -14.20 7.47 -5.85
N ARG A 42 -13.78 6.22 -5.59
CA ARG A 42 -14.61 5.23 -4.88
C ARG A 42 -14.97 5.71 -3.47
N LEU A 43 -14.00 6.23 -2.72
CA LEU A 43 -14.20 6.65 -1.34
C LEU A 43 -14.94 7.99 -1.23
N GLY A 44 -14.75 8.93 -2.15
CA GLY A 44 -15.55 10.16 -2.22
C GLY A 44 -17.03 9.87 -2.52
N ASN A 45 -17.33 8.93 -3.40
CA ASN A 45 -18.71 8.61 -3.81
C ASN A 45 -19.48 7.72 -2.81
N LEU A 46 -18.76 6.81 -2.12
CA LEU A 46 -19.38 5.76 -1.30
C LEU A 46 -18.95 5.80 0.17
N GLY A 47 -17.84 6.47 0.51
CA GLY A 47 -17.20 6.42 1.82
C GLY A 47 -18.11 6.88 2.95
N ASP A 48 -18.69 8.07 2.85
CA ASP A 48 -19.57 8.60 3.90
C ASP A 48 -20.81 7.75 4.14
N ARG A 49 -21.47 7.30 3.07
CA ARG A 49 -22.62 6.39 3.15
C ARG A 49 -22.22 5.07 3.80
N TRP A 50 -21.04 4.55 3.45
CA TRP A 50 -20.54 3.32 4.02
C TRP A 50 -20.21 3.49 5.51
N LEU A 51 -19.53 4.58 5.89
CA LEU A 51 -19.19 4.90 7.29
C LEU A 51 -20.45 5.03 8.13
N HIS A 52 -21.44 5.79 7.67
CA HIS A 52 -22.72 5.94 8.34
C HIS A 52 -23.43 4.59 8.55
N ALA A 53 -23.52 3.76 7.51
CA ALA A 53 -24.12 2.43 7.62
C ALA A 53 -23.32 1.48 8.54
N SER A 54 -21.99 1.62 8.57
CA SER A 54 -21.13 0.78 9.41
C SER A 54 -21.23 1.11 10.90
N ALA A 55 -21.66 2.34 11.25
CA ALA A 55 -21.85 2.77 12.63
C ALA A 55 -23.02 2.04 13.30
N SER A 56 -24.10 1.75 12.56
CA SER A 56 -25.26 1.02 13.08
C SER A 56 -25.10 -0.50 12.95
N LYS A 57 -24.49 -0.98 11.86
CA LYS A 57 -24.21 -2.40 11.63
C LYS A 57 -22.73 -2.60 11.28
N PRO A 58 -21.91 -3.04 12.25
CA PRO A 58 -20.49 -3.26 12.01
C PRO A 58 -20.25 -4.21 10.84
N LYS A 59 -19.57 -3.70 9.80
CA LYS A 59 -19.10 -4.45 8.63
C LYS A 59 -17.65 -4.08 8.35
N TYR A 60 -16.92 -4.97 7.69
CA TYR A 60 -15.54 -4.72 7.28
C TYR A 60 -15.51 -4.03 5.92
N PHE A 61 -14.74 -2.95 5.80
CA PHE A 61 -14.39 -2.41 4.49
C PHE A 61 -13.21 -3.22 3.96
N GLU A 62 -13.33 -3.76 2.74
CA GLU A 62 -12.29 -4.62 2.17
C GLU A 62 -11.32 -3.78 1.34
N PHE A 63 -10.04 -3.91 1.65
CA PHE A 63 -8.91 -3.41 0.87
C PHE A 63 -8.05 -4.60 0.41
N THR A 64 -7.37 -4.41 -0.70
CA THR A 64 -6.23 -5.20 -1.12
C THR A 64 -4.93 -4.59 -0.55
N PRO A 65 -3.86 -5.38 -0.35
CA PRO A 65 -2.57 -4.84 0.09
C PRO A 65 -2.05 -3.72 -0.83
N ILE A 66 -2.27 -3.81 -2.14
CA ILE A 66 -1.77 -2.78 -3.06
C ILE A 66 -2.52 -1.46 -2.91
N GLU A 67 -3.83 -1.45 -2.63
CA GLU A 67 -4.56 -0.19 -2.42
C GLU A 67 -3.98 0.56 -1.22
N LEU A 68 -3.67 -0.16 -0.13
CA LEU A 68 -3.03 0.43 1.05
C LEU A 68 -1.57 0.79 0.81
N HIS A 69 -0.85 0.02 0.00
CA HIS A 69 0.51 0.35 -0.42
C HIS A 69 0.53 1.63 -1.25
N ALA A 70 -0.36 1.74 -2.24
CA ALA A 70 -0.48 2.90 -3.10
C ALA A 70 -0.78 4.17 -2.30
N ILE A 71 -1.68 4.11 -1.30
CA ILE A 71 -1.87 5.20 -0.34
C ILE A 71 -0.59 5.48 0.44
N THR A 72 0.09 4.44 0.94
CA THR A 72 1.33 4.60 1.73
C THR A 72 2.41 5.31 0.95
N GLU A 73 2.65 4.93 -0.31
CA GLU A 73 3.60 5.60 -1.20
C GLU A 73 3.14 7.02 -1.55
N ARG A 74 1.85 7.20 -1.87
CA ARG A 74 1.30 8.52 -2.18
C ARG A 74 1.48 9.52 -1.04
N MET A 75 1.42 9.07 0.21
CA MET A 75 1.67 9.89 1.40
C MET A 75 3.16 10.22 1.64
N LYS A 76 4.10 9.49 1.01
CA LYS A 76 5.54 9.79 1.08
C LYS A 76 5.97 10.83 0.06
N LEU A 77 5.27 10.90 -1.07
CA LEU A 77 5.59 11.83 -2.15
C LEU A 77 5.25 13.26 -1.72
N ALA A 78 6.26 14.13 -1.73
CA ALA A 78 6.13 15.55 -1.40
C ALA A 78 5.45 16.37 -2.52
N GLU A 79 5.13 15.75 -3.65
CA GLU A 79 4.69 16.46 -4.85
C GLU A 79 3.15 16.59 -4.95
N PRO A 80 2.65 17.78 -5.31
CA PRO A 80 1.30 17.94 -5.81
C PRO A 80 1.23 17.35 -7.22
N THR A 81 0.47 16.27 -7.39
CA THR A 81 0.19 15.70 -8.72
C THR A 81 -0.68 16.69 -9.48
N ALA A 82 -0.05 17.54 -10.28
CA ALA A 82 -0.71 18.58 -11.05
C ALA A 82 -1.82 18.00 -11.94
N ASN A 83 -2.99 18.68 -11.94
CA ASN A 83 -4.04 18.73 -12.99
C ASN A 83 -5.52 18.57 -12.52
N GLY A 84 -5.87 19.02 -11.31
CA GLY A 84 -7.25 19.02 -10.80
C GLY A 84 -7.22 19.06 -9.27
N ASP A 85 -8.36 19.19 -8.58
CA ASP A 85 -8.45 19.46 -7.13
C ASP A 85 -7.86 18.34 -6.22
N VAL A 86 -6.53 18.13 -6.26
CA VAL A 86 -5.77 17.02 -5.64
C VAL A 86 -6.00 16.93 -4.14
N HIS A 87 -6.29 18.07 -3.50
CA HIS A 87 -6.61 18.11 -2.08
C HIS A 87 -7.91 17.36 -1.79
N ALA A 88 -8.92 17.46 -2.65
CA ALA A 88 -10.14 16.69 -2.52
C ALA A 88 -9.85 15.18 -2.72
N ASP A 89 -8.97 14.83 -3.67
CA ASP A 89 -8.65 13.43 -3.93
C ASP A 89 -7.96 12.74 -2.76
N MET A 90 -6.96 13.40 -2.18
CA MET A 90 -6.28 12.88 -1.00
C MET A 90 -7.18 12.91 0.23
N ALA A 91 -8.01 13.95 0.37
CA ALA A 91 -8.93 14.08 1.50
C ALA A 91 -9.90 12.90 1.56
N ASN A 92 -10.41 12.43 0.41
CA ASN A 92 -11.37 11.32 0.34
C ASN A 92 -10.88 10.07 1.08
N TYR A 93 -9.68 9.58 0.75
CA TYR A 93 -9.15 8.37 1.38
C TYR A 93 -8.56 8.64 2.76
N VAL A 94 -7.98 9.82 3.03
CA VAL A 94 -7.46 10.18 4.36
C VAL A 94 -8.60 10.28 5.37
N GLU A 95 -9.67 11.00 5.03
CA GLU A 95 -10.84 11.14 5.90
C GLU A 95 -11.50 9.78 6.16
N PHE A 96 -11.69 8.98 5.11
CA PHE A 96 -12.25 7.64 5.25
C PHE A 96 -11.41 6.77 6.18
N LEU A 97 -10.09 6.71 5.99
CA LEU A 97 -9.19 5.91 6.81
C LEU A 97 -9.11 6.40 8.26
N HIS A 98 -9.21 7.71 8.50
CA HIS A 98 -9.30 8.25 9.86
C HIS A 98 -10.58 7.79 10.58
N ARG A 99 -11.69 7.63 9.87
CA ARG A 99 -13.03 7.36 10.45
C ARG A 99 -13.42 5.87 10.45
N VAL A 100 -12.80 5.03 9.63
CA VAL A 100 -13.17 3.61 9.51
C VAL A 100 -12.85 2.84 10.79
N HIS A 101 -13.82 2.05 11.27
CA HIS A 101 -13.67 1.23 12.47
C HIS A 101 -13.24 -0.20 12.17
N ASN A 102 -13.65 -0.79 11.03
CA ASN A 102 -13.37 -2.19 10.73
C ASN A 102 -12.85 -2.32 9.30
N ILE A 103 -11.62 -2.81 9.14
CA ILE A 103 -11.03 -3.07 7.83
C ILE A 103 -10.65 -4.54 7.69
N LYS A 104 -10.86 -5.05 6.48
CA LYS A 104 -10.36 -6.34 6.05
C LYS A 104 -9.34 -6.10 4.94
N VAL A 105 -8.12 -6.56 5.13
CA VAL A 105 -7.10 -6.59 4.09
C VAL A 105 -7.02 -8.00 3.57
N ARG A 106 -7.29 -8.17 2.28
CA ARG A 106 -7.29 -9.46 1.61
C ARG A 106 -6.29 -9.48 0.48
N GLY A 107 -5.32 -10.38 0.58
CA GLY A 107 -4.36 -10.64 -0.48
C GLY A 107 -5.03 -11.18 -1.73
N MET A 108 -4.45 -10.84 -2.87
CA MET A 108 -4.91 -11.26 -4.20
C MET A 108 -3.90 -12.25 -4.78
N ARG A 109 -4.35 -13.20 -5.61
CA ARG A 109 -3.45 -14.10 -6.36
C ARG A 109 -3.09 -13.45 -7.70
N GLY A 110 -1.87 -13.69 -8.18
CA GLY A 110 -1.41 -13.23 -9.49
C GLY A 110 -0.55 -11.96 -9.43
N TYR A 111 -0.52 -11.23 -10.54
CA TYR A 111 0.21 -9.97 -10.69
C TYR A 111 -0.74 -8.80 -10.93
N VAL A 112 -0.26 -7.58 -10.70
CA VAL A 112 -1.03 -6.35 -10.92
C VAL A 112 -1.15 -6.10 -12.41
N GLY A 113 -2.38 -6.09 -12.94
CA GLY A 113 -2.62 -5.89 -14.39
C GLY A 113 -1.80 -6.86 -15.25
N THR A 114 -0.89 -6.32 -16.07
CA THR A 114 0.07 -7.07 -16.89
C THR A 114 1.51 -6.95 -16.40
N SER A 115 1.76 -6.33 -15.24
CA SER A 115 3.11 -6.12 -14.72
C SER A 115 3.64 -7.36 -14.00
N ASN A 116 4.90 -7.29 -13.57
CA ASN A 116 5.58 -8.31 -12.78
C ASN A 116 5.40 -8.10 -11.25
N ILE A 117 4.56 -7.15 -10.84
CA ILE A 117 4.39 -6.80 -9.43
C ILE A 117 3.45 -7.80 -8.76
N VAL A 118 3.94 -8.44 -7.69
CA VAL A 118 3.15 -9.39 -6.89
C VAL A 118 2.32 -8.60 -5.88
N TRP A 119 0.99 -8.74 -5.93
CA TRP A 119 0.03 -8.01 -5.07
C TRP A 119 0.36 -8.02 -3.57
N ASN A 120 0.96 -9.12 -3.10
CA ASN A 120 1.12 -9.41 -1.67
C ASN A 120 2.52 -9.15 -1.13
N SER A 121 3.47 -8.70 -1.96
CA SER A 121 4.87 -8.46 -1.56
C SER A 121 5.17 -7.01 -1.21
N LEU A 122 4.18 -6.12 -1.31
CA LEU A 122 4.37 -4.69 -1.11
C LEU A 122 4.00 -4.27 0.32
N PRO A 123 4.90 -3.59 1.05
CA PRO A 123 4.64 -3.17 2.41
C PRO A 123 3.70 -1.96 2.46
N PHE A 124 2.77 -1.92 3.40
CA PHE A 124 1.86 -0.80 3.59
C PHE A 124 1.77 -0.37 5.06
N SER A 125 1.24 0.82 5.31
CA SER A 125 1.14 1.41 6.64
C SER A 125 -0.30 1.64 7.07
N LEU A 126 -0.61 1.28 8.31
CA LEU A 126 -1.89 1.60 8.96
C LEU A 126 -1.86 2.93 9.71
N GLN A 127 -0.87 3.80 9.46
CA GLN A 127 -0.71 5.08 10.16
C GLN A 127 -1.92 6.01 10.07
N LEU A 128 -2.71 5.94 8.99
CA LEU A 128 -3.92 6.74 8.80
C LEU A 128 -5.15 6.13 9.52
N CYS A 129 -5.09 4.89 10.01
CA CYS A 129 -6.24 4.22 10.61
C CYS A 129 -6.38 4.54 12.10
N LYS A 130 -6.70 5.79 12.48
CA LYS A 130 -6.65 6.22 13.90
C LYS A 130 -7.71 5.58 14.79
N ASN A 131 -8.91 5.31 14.25
CA ASN A 131 -10.05 4.81 15.03
C ASN A 131 -10.35 3.32 14.80
N LEU A 132 -9.37 2.56 14.31
CA LEU A 132 -9.59 1.16 13.95
C LEU A 132 -9.89 0.29 15.18
N LEU A 133 -11.07 -0.35 15.20
CA LEU A 133 -11.53 -1.27 16.24
C LEU A 133 -11.33 -2.73 15.86
N ALA A 134 -11.42 -3.08 14.58
CA ALA A 134 -11.19 -4.44 14.11
C ALA A 134 -10.35 -4.49 12.82
N LEU A 135 -9.33 -5.35 12.84
CA LEU A 135 -8.47 -5.63 11.70
C LEU A 135 -8.59 -7.11 11.33
N TRP A 136 -8.98 -7.40 10.09
CA TRP A 136 -8.91 -8.73 9.51
C TRP A 136 -7.83 -8.74 8.44
N VAL A 137 -6.83 -9.59 8.56
CA VAL A 137 -5.82 -9.79 7.51
C VAL A 137 -5.86 -11.22 7.00
N CYS A 138 -5.86 -11.39 5.68
CA CYS A 138 -5.88 -12.72 5.09
C CYS A 138 -5.19 -12.80 3.73
N ASP A 139 -4.61 -13.96 3.43
CA ASP A 139 -4.01 -14.30 2.12
C ASP A 139 -2.76 -13.46 1.71
N PHE A 140 -2.06 -12.86 2.68
CA PHE A 140 -0.76 -12.17 2.47
C PHE A 140 0.12 -12.20 3.72
N ASP A 141 1.43 -11.97 3.60
CA ASP A 141 2.35 -11.95 4.74
C ASP A 141 2.12 -10.75 5.67
N VAL A 142 1.78 -11.03 6.94
CA VAL A 142 1.58 -10.01 7.99
C VAL A 142 2.78 -9.08 8.20
N ARG A 143 4.00 -9.51 7.85
CA ARG A 143 5.20 -8.65 7.93
C ARG A 143 5.15 -7.44 6.99
N MET A 144 4.28 -7.46 5.99
CA MET A 144 4.06 -6.32 5.09
C MET A 144 3.36 -5.14 5.79
N ILE A 145 2.77 -5.36 6.97
CA ILE A 145 2.01 -4.33 7.70
C ILE A 145 2.94 -3.56 8.63
N SER A 146 3.09 -2.27 8.37
CA SER A 146 3.71 -1.31 9.28
C SER A 146 2.65 -0.45 9.99
N GLY A 147 3.05 0.28 11.03
CA GLY A 147 2.14 1.19 11.74
C GLY A 147 1.17 0.52 12.72
N LEU A 148 1.31 -0.80 12.99
CA LEU A 148 0.45 -1.51 13.97
C LEU A 148 0.44 -0.87 15.37
N HIS A 149 1.53 -0.21 15.77
CA HIS A 149 1.59 0.54 17.02
C HIS A 149 0.55 1.67 17.10
N THR A 150 0.16 2.27 15.96
CA THR A 150 -0.83 3.36 15.88
C THR A 150 -2.21 2.87 16.30
N ILE A 151 -2.55 1.62 15.97
CA ILE A 151 -3.86 1.03 16.26
C ILE A 151 -3.89 0.23 17.56
N ARG A 152 -2.75 0.11 18.27
CA ARG A 152 -2.62 -0.75 19.46
C ARG A 152 -3.62 -0.40 20.57
N LYS A 153 -3.95 0.89 20.72
CA LYS A 153 -4.84 1.37 21.79
C LYS A 153 -6.33 1.27 21.42
N THR A 154 -6.64 1.22 20.13
CA THR A 154 -8.02 1.27 19.61
C THR A 154 -8.51 -0.10 19.12
N CYS A 155 -7.63 -0.91 18.55
CA CYS A 155 -7.96 -2.21 17.99
C CYS A 155 -8.32 -3.22 19.08
N ARG A 156 -9.55 -3.71 19.05
CA ARG A 156 -10.12 -4.69 19.99
C ARG A 156 -10.17 -6.11 19.42
N ARG A 157 -10.09 -6.24 18.09
CA ARG A 157 -10.19 -7.52 17.39
C ARG A 157 -9.18 -7.59 16.25
N LEU A 158 -8.28 -8.56 16.33
CA LEU A 158 -7.36 -8.91 15.25
C LEU A 158 -7.65 -10.33 14.77
N VAL A 159 -7.92 -10.49 13.48
CA VAL A 159 -8.11 -11.78 12.82
C VAL A 159 -7.00 -11.96 11.80
N VAL A 160 -6.27 -13.07 11.87
CA VAL A 160 -5.17 -13.41 10.97
C VAL A 160 -5.47 -14.76 10.35
N HIS A 161 -5.53 -14.85 9.02
CA HIS A 161 -5.92 -16.08 8.33
C HIS A 161 -5.08 -16.32 7.07
N TYR A 162 -4.39 -17.46 6.98
CA TYR A 162 -3.44 -17.76 5.87
C TYR A 162 -2.39 -16.66 5.63
N SER A 163 -2.03 -15.92 6.67
CA SER A 163 -1.13 -14.75 6.61
C SER A 163 0.19 -14.93 7.35
N MET A 164 0.37 -16.07 8.04
CA MET A 164 1.62 -16.41 8.70
C MET A 164 2.47 -17.25 7.74
N MET A 165 3.70 -16.79 7.45
CA MET A 165 4.66 -17.64 6.73
C MET A 165 5.06 -18.83 7.61
N LYS A 166 5.27 -19.99 6.99
CA LYS A 166 5.90 -21.14 7.66
C LYS A 166 7.23 -20.67 8.26
N ILE A 167 7.34 -20.75 9.58
CA ILE A 167 8.65 -20.69 10.24
C ILE A 167 9.24 -22.09 10.06
N SER A 168 10.22 -22.21 9.18
CA SER A 168 11.05 -23.42 9.14
C SER A 168 11.86 -23.47 10.45
N LEU A 169 11.56 -24.45 11.30
CA LEU A 169 12.36 -24.78 12.49
C LEU A 169 13.62 -25.54 12.07
#